data_AF-C1LHW9-F1
#
_entry.id   AF-C1LHW9-F1
#
_cell.length_a   1.000
_cell.length_b   1.000
_cell.length_c   1.000
_cell.angle_alpha   90.00
_cell.angle_beta   90.00
_cell.angle_gamma   90.00
#
_symmetry.space_group_name_H-M   'P 1'
#
loop_
_entity.id
_entity.type
_entity.pdbx_description
1 polymer ?
#
loop_
_entity_poly.entity_id
_entity_poly.type
_entity_poly.pdbx_seq_one_letter_code
_entity_poly.pdbx_strand_id
1 'polypeptide(L)'
;MLKLTPKESSTSPYCLYVKSRKTNNHHGSNSSNVDNSDCYHYLMPAFFRLLTWLIETNRQFAIFIRTYGKDGEHILSAVEAYMNGEHPQEKAPINAKQLIPIDHTKWYLKRSTTKPMFQLYKETGHQDQVEFQQLINVSNNPKEIQKIWSNQIGSVSVIDDFPYWQAHNYHYQSSKPIWFNPRDQHVQHILFDDNIRFEEDGSNVIDLQYLDENDDSIASVENNESHSLDINDVMKWENIYFVQADLLEIIRNRKYFIEKVIECETNLDRIQKDLV
;
A
#
# COMPACT_ATOMS: atom_id res chain seq x y z
N MET A 1 8.87 -12.95 5.06
CA MET A 1 9.21 -12.27 6.34
C MET A 1 10.48 -12.92 6.90
N LEU A 2 11.59 -12.17 6.98
CA LEU A 2 12.86 -12.69 7.51
C LEU A 2 12.78 -12.79 9.04
N LYS A 3 13.00 -13.99 9.59
CA LYS A 3 13.16 -14.21 11.03
C LYS A 3 14.62 -14.05 11.39
N LEU A 4 14.97 -13.00 12.12
CA LEU A 4 16.28 -12.87 12.77
C LEU A 4 16.22 -13.51 14.16
N THR A 5 17.33 -14.08 14.62
CA THR A 5 17.43 -14.64 15.96
C THR A 5 17.44 -13.54 17.03
N PRO A 6 17.08 -13.82 18.32
CA PRO A 6 17.14 -12.85 19.43
C PRO A 6 18.53 -12.18 19.64
N LYS A 7 19.60 -12.87 19.24
CA LYS A 7 20.98 -12.37 19.33
C LYS A 7 21.33 -11.44 18.17
N GLU A 8 20.81 -11.72 16.97
CA GLU A 8 20.91 -10.85 15.81
C GLU A 8 20.04 -9.61 16.01
N SER A 9 18.85 -9.72 16.59
CA SER A 9 17.92 -8.60 16.76
C SER A 9 18.32 -7.57 17.83
N SER A 10 19.01 -8.00 18.89
CA SER A 10 19.53 -7.10 19.94
C SER A 10 20.80 -6.33 19.52
N THR A 11 21.44 -6.74 18.43
CA THR A 11 22.61 -6.09 17.84
C THR A 11 22.36 -5.55 16.42
N SER A 12 21.21 -5.92 15.82
CA SER A 12 20.81 -5.50 14.48
C SER A 12 20.15 -4.13 14.53
N PRO A 13 20.63 -3.16 13.73
CA PRO A 13 20.16 -1.79 13.78
C PRO A 13 18.73 -1.54 13.28
N TYR A 14 17.97 -2.59 13.02
CA TYR A 14 16.80 -2.46 12.15
C TYR A 14 15.48 -2.74 12.89
N CYS A 15 15.50 -3.22 14.15
CA CYS A 15 14.35 -3.87 14.83
C CYS A 15 13.35 -2.87 15.39
N LEU A 16 12.10 -2.91 14.93
CA LEU A 16 10.98 -2.31 15.64
C LEU A 16 10.51 -3.25 16.74
N TYR A 17 10.69 -2.85 17.99
CA TYR A 17 10.05 -3.51 19.13
C TYR A 17 8.61 -3.02 19.24
N VAL A 18 7.69 -3.74 18.60
CA VAL A 18 6.25 -3.52 18.84
C VAL A 18 5.83 -4.48 19.95
N LYS A 19 5.51 -3.97 21.14
CA LYS A 19 4.83 -4.78 22.15
C LYS A 19 3.49 -5.18 21.56
N SER A 20 3.34 -6.46 21.21
CA SER A 20 2.02 -7.04 20.96
C SER A 20 1.15 -6.68 22.15
N ARG A 21 0.12 -5.85 21.95
CA ARG A 21 -0.92 -5.65 22.96
C ARG A 21 -1.54 -7.02 23.15
N LYS A 22 -1.14 -7.72 24.22
CA LYS A 22 -1.80 -8.95 24.66
C LYS A 22 -3.28 -8.59 24.78
N THR A 23 -4.11 -9.12 23.89
CA THR A 23 -5.54 -9.25 24.15
C THR A 23 -5.63 -10.03 25.45
N ASN A 24 -6.12 -9.38 26.50
CA ASN A 24 -6.29 -9.98 27.82
C ASN A 24 -7.32 -11.12 27.73
N ASN A 25 -6.86 -12.31 27.35
CA ASN A 25 -7.57 -13.53 27.70
C ASN A 25 -7.11 -13.89 29.11
N HIS A 26 -8.01 -13.67 30.06
CA HIS A 26 -7.91 -14.21 31.40
C HIS A 26 -7.71 -15.72 31.31
N HIS A 27 -6.52 -16.19 31.65
CA HIS A 27 -6.36 -17.37 32.49
C HIS A 27 -5.03 -17.28 33.22
N GLY A 28 -5.11 -17.33 34.55
CA GLY A 28 -3.96 -17.25 35.43
C GLY A 28 -3.03 -18.44 35.27
N SER A 29 -1.73 -18.17 35.26
CA SER A 29 -0.75 -19.01 35.94
C SER A 29 0.52 -18.19 36.15
N ASN A 30 1.03 -18.22 37.37
CA ASN A 30 2.32 -17.68 37.74
C ASN A 30 3.41 -18.54 37.08
N SER A 31 4.16 -17.97 36.14
CA SER A 31 5.52 -18.43 35.89
C SER A 31 6.39 -17.25 35.47
N SER A 32 7.37 -16.96 36.31
CA SER A 32 8.51 -16.09 36.02
C SER A 32 9.39 -16.78 34.97
N ASN A 33 9.04 -16.63 33.70
CA ASN A 33 9.95 -16.90 32.60
C ASN A 33 10.19 -15.59 31.88
N VAL A 34 11.46 -15.24 31.74
CA VAL A 34 11.94 -14.15 30.90
C VAL A 34 11.43 -14.45 29.48
N ASP A 35 10.36 -13.76 29.08
CA ASP A 35 9.77 -13.85 27.73
C ASP A 35 10.88 -13.44 26.75
N ASN A 36 11.60 -14.42 26.22
CA ASN A 36 12.48 -14.30 25.08
C ASN A 36 11.58 -14.12 23.85
N SER A 37 10.92 -12.98 23.74
CA SER A 37 10.12 -12.63 22.57
C SER A 37 11.09 -12.44 21.41
N ASP A 38 11.04 -13.32 20.41
CA ASP A 38 11.77 -13.15 19.16
C ASP A 38 11.49 -11.75 18.58
N CYS A 39 12.53 -10.93 18.39
CA CYS A 39 12.43 -9.59 17.82
C CYS A 39 12.65 -9.65 16.30
N TYR A 40 11.68 -9.16 15.52
CA TYR A 40 11.72 -9.12 14.05
C TYR A 40 11.48 -7.70 13.52
N HIS A 41 11.97 -7.39 12.32
CA HIS A 41 11.58 -6.17 11.61
C HIS A 41 10.20 -6.37 11.03
N TYR A 42 9.23 -5.63 11.55
CA TYR A 42 7.91 -5.61 10.91
C TYR A 42 7.94 -4.80 9.60
N LEU A 43 8.73 -3.71 9.55
CA LEU A 43 8.98 -2.88 8.38
C LEU A 43 10.48 -2.57 8.22
N MET A 44 10.93 -2.37 6.99
CA MET A 44 12.34 -2.09 6.68
C MET A 44 12.70 -0.62 6.95
N PRO A 45 13.93 -0.30 7.40
CA PRO A 45 14.38 1.08 7.64
C PRO A 45 14.23 2.01 6.43
N ALA A 46 14.43 1.48 5.21
CA ALA A 46 14.28 2.27 3.99
C ALA A 46 12.87 2.86 3.85
N PHE A 47 11.84 2.18 4.38
CA PHE A 47 10.47 2.70 4.39
C PHE A 47 10.32 3.89 5.35
N PHE A 48 10.89 3.85 6.56
CA PHE A 48 10.87 5.00 7.46
C PHE A 48 11.67 6.18 6.92
N ARG A 49 12.77 5.91 6.20
CA ARG A 49 13.53 6.95 5.49
C ARG A 49 12.72 7.59 4.37
N LEU A 50 11.92 6.83 3.63
CA LEU A 50 10.97 7.38 2.67
C LEU A 50 10.00 8.33 3.38
N LEU A 51 9.38 7.92 4.49
CA LEU A 51 8.46 8.79 5.24
C LEU A 51 9.15 10.07 5.72
N THR A 52 10.37 9.97 6.26
CA THR A 52 11.18 11.13 6.65
C THR A 52 11.34 12.09 5.48
N TRP A 53 11.80 11.57 4.34
CA TRP A 53 12.12 12.36 3.16
C TRP A 53 10.87 13.03 2.59
N LEU A 54 9.75 12.33 2.49
CA LEU A 54 8.47 12.89 2.01
C LEU A 54 8.02 14.07 2.88
N ILE A 55 8.16 13.96 4.21
CA ILE A 55 7.87 15.04 5.17
C ILE A 55 8.84 16.21 5.00
N GLU A 56 10.14 15.96 5.03
CA GLU A 56 11.18 17.00 5.02
C GLU A 56 11.24 17.76 3.68
N THR A 57 10.84 17.11 2.59
CA THR A 57 10.73 17.75 1.26
C THR A 57 9.36 18.41 1.04
N ASN A 58 8.52 18.47 2.06
CA ASN A 58 7.22 19.15 2.06
C ASN A 58 6.31 18.70 0.89
N ARG A 59 6.32 17.40 0.60
CA ARG A 59 5.53 16.82 -0.49
C ARG A 59 4.09 16.60 -0.05
N GLN A 60 3.16 16.70 -0.99
CA GLN A 60 1.82 16.18 -0.82
C GLN A 60 1.82 14.71 -1.22
N PHE A 61 1.40 13.83 -0.31
CA PHE A 61 1.39 12.39 -0.56
C PHE A 61 0.36 11.68 0.33
N ALA A 62 0.02 10.46 -0.08
CA ALA A 62 -0.62 9.46 0.75
C ALA A 62 0.11 8.13 0.63
N ILE A 63 0.10 7.35 1.70
CA ILE A 63 0.66 6.01 1.76
C ILE A 63 -0.49 5.02 1.87
N PHE A 64 -0.63 4.19 0.84
CA PHE A 64 -1.61 3.10 0.80
C PHE A 64 -0.91 1.79 1.16
N ILE A 65 -1.29 1.22 2.29
CA ILE A 65 -0.88 -0.12 2.69
C ILE A 65 -1.88 -1.12 2.12
N ARG A 66 -1.53 -1.72 0.99
CA ARG A 66 -2.39 -2.68 0.28
C ARG A 66 -2.04 -4.11 0.59
N THR A 67 -3.00 -4.85 1.15
CA THR A 67 -2.78 -6.24 1.58
C THR A 67 -3.89 -7.16 1.12
N TYR A 68 -3.54 -8.39 0.77
CA TYR A 68 -4.52 -9.48 0.64
C TYR A 68 -4.96 -10.07 2.00
N GLY A 69 -4.22 -9.76 3.06
CA GLY A 69 -4.43 -10.25 4.42
C GLY A 69 -4.87 -9.16 5.41
N LYS A 70 -4.51 -9.35 6.68
CA LYS A 70 -4.88 -8.48 7.81
C LYS A 70 -3.71 -7.64 8.34
N ASP A 71 -2.59 -7.63 7.63
CA ASP A 71 -1.36 -6.97 8.06
C ASP A 71 -1.47 -5.42 8.07
N GLY A 72 -2.44 -4.85 7.36
CA GLY A 72 -2.61 -3.39 7.25
C GLY A 72 -2.60 -2.66 8.60
N GLU A 73 -3.38 -3.11 9.58
CA GLU A 73 -3.45 -2.45 10.91
C GLU A 73 -2.12 -2.45 11.66
N HIS A 74 -1.37 -3.54 11.56
CA HIS A 74 -0.07 -3.66 12.19
C HIS A 74 0.95 -2.71 11.52
N ILE A 75 0.86 -2.53 10.20
CA ILE A 75 1.74 -1.61 9.46
C ILE A 75 1.39 -0.17 9.84
N LEU A 76 0.11 0.19 9.88
CA LEU A 76 -0.34 1.50 10.35
C LEU A 76 0.12 1.79 11.78
N SER A 77 0.04 0.79 12.67
CA SER A 77 0.54 0.92 14.05
C SER A 77 2.05 1.19 14.09
N ALA A 78 2.84 0.54 13.22
CA ALA A 78 4.27 0.78 13.12
C ALA A 78 4.60 2.17 12.56
N VAL A 79 3.81 2.65 11.58
CA VAL A 79 3.90 4.04 11.08
C VAL A 79 3.62 5.01 12.23
N GLU A 80 2.53 4.83 12.97
CA GLU A 80 2.16 5.69 14.10
C GLU A 80 3.24 5.71 15.19
N ALA A 81 3.75 4.55 15.59
CA ALA A 81 4.84 4.44 16.57
C ALA A 81 6.10 5.18 16.10
N TYR A 82 6.45 5.05 14.82
CA TYR A 82 7.56 5.81 14.22
C TYR A 82 7.30 7.32 14.29
N MET A 83 6.10 7.79 13.94
CA MET A 83 5.71 9.21 14.04
C MET A 83 5.76 9.75 15.47
N ASN A 84 5.55 8.90 16.49
CA ASN A 84 5.68 9.24 17.91
C ASN A 84 7.14 9.19 18.43
N GLY A 85 8.12 8.87 17.56
CA GLY A 85 9.52 8.75 17.95
C GLY A 85 9.86 7.48 18.72
N GLU A 86 9.00 6.46 18.65
CA GLU A 86 9.17 5.18 19.36
C GLU A 86 10.08 4.20 18.59
N HIS A 87 10.44 4.53 17.35
CA HIS A 87 11.37 3.72 16.58
C HIS A 87 12.80 3.86 17.16
N PRO A 88 13.51 2.75 17.45
CA PRO A 88 14.75 2.80 18.22
C PRO A 88 15.94 3.47 17.51
N GLN A 89 15.94 3.51 16.18
CA GLN A 89 17.07 4.04 15.39
C GLN A 89 16.71 5.16 14.41
N GLU A 90 15.63 4.98 13.67
CA GLU A 90 15.07 6.01 12.80
C GLU A 90 14.32 7.05 13.62
N LYS A 91 14.56 8.33 13.35
CA LYS A 91 13.90 9.44 14.03
C LYS A 91 12.92 10.09 13.07
N ALA A 92 11.66 10.17 13.47
CA ALA A 92 10.68 10.94 12.72
C ALA A 92 10.95 12.45 12.86
N PRO A 93 10.64 13.25 11.83
CA PRO A 93 10.59 14.71 11.95
C PRO A 93 9.67 15.15 13.10
N ILE A 94 9.96 16.29 13.73
CA ILE A 94 9.24 16.78 14.93
C ILE A 94 7.73 16.98 14.66
N ASN A 95 7.38 17.36 13.43
CA ASN A 95 6.02 17.62 12.98
C ASN A 95 5.36 16.41 12.30
N ALA A 96 5.98 15.24 12.29
CA ALA A 96 5.55 14.09 11.49
C ALA A 96 4.10 13.66 11.79
N LYS A 97 3.70 13.66 13.08
CA LYS A 97 2.32 13.34 13.53
C LYS A 97 1.26 14.29 12.98
N GLN A 98 1.62 15.55 12.73
CA GLN A 98 0.69 16.56 12.19
C GLN A 98 0.56 16.44 10.67
N LEU A 99 1.57 15.90 10.00
CA LEU A 99 1.65 15.82 8.54
C LEU A 99 1.14 14.50 7.98
N ILE A 100 1.22 13.41 8.75
CA ILE A 100 0.74 12.09 8.34
C ILE A 100 -0.38 11.64 9.29
N PRO A 101 -1.65 12.02 9.03
CA PRO A 101 -2.77 11.42 9.75
C PRO A 101 -2.86 9.92 9.45
N ILE A 102 -3.25 9.13 10.44
CA ILE A 102 -3.52 7.69 10.26
C ILE A 102 -5.03 7.51 10.09
N ASP A 103 -5.44 6.96 8.94
CA ASP A 103 -6.80 6.52 8.71
C ASP A 103 -6.97 5.09 9.22
N HIS A 104 -7.66 4.94 10.35
CA HIS A 104 -8.00 3.66 10.95
C HIS A 104 -9.27 3.02 10.34
N THR A 105 -9.88 3.66 9.34
CA THR A 105 -10.98 3.05 8.59
C THR A 105 -10.49 1.80 7.89
N LYS A 106 -11.23 0.70 8.02
CA LYS A 106 -10.98 -0.52 7.26
C LYS A 106 -11.60 -0.39 5.88
N TRP A 107 -10.75 -0.25 4.88
CA TRP A 107 -11.15 -0.21 3.48
C TRP A 107 -11.00 -1.58 2.84
N TYR A 108 -11.93 -1.92 1.95
CA TYR A 108 -11.89 -3.15 1.17
C TYR A 108 -12.09 -2.81 -0.30
N LEU A 109 -11.25 -3.37 -1.16
CA LEU A 109 -11.47 -3.34 -2.60
C LEU A 109 -11.85 -4.74 -3.06
N LYS A 110 -13.11 -4.91 -3.46
CA LYS A 110 -13.68 -6.18 -3.92
C LYS A 110 -13.80 -6.20 -5.44
N ARG A 111 -13.71 -7.41 -6.00
CA ARG A 111 -13.85 -7.65 -7.44
C ARG A 111 -15.06 -8.52 -7.75
N SER A 112 -15.59 -8.35 -8.96
CA SER A 112 -16.75 -9.07 -9.46
C SER A 112 -16.53 -9.49 -10.92
N THR A 113 -17.01 -10.68 -11.27
CA THR A 113 -17.00 -11.18 -12.65
C THR A 113 -18.04 -10.49 -13.52
N THR A 114 -19.02 -9.80 -12.92
CA THR A 114 -20.04 -9.00 -13.63
C THR A 114 -19.84 -7.52 -13.35
N LYS A 115 -20.22 -6.65 -14.31
CA LYS A 115 -20.21 -5.19 -14.08
C LYS A 115 -21.16 -4.83 -12.91
N PRO A 116 -20.78 -3.89 -12.03
CA PRO A 116 -19.47 -3.23 -11.95
C PRO A 116 -18.38 -4.17 -11.38
N MET A 117 -17.21 -4.17 -12.03
CA MET A 117 -16.09 -5.08 -11.70
C MET A 117 -15.45 -4.75 -10.36
N PHE A 118 -15.45 -3.49 -9.93
CA PHE A 118 -14.79 -3.04 -8.72
C PHE A 118 -15.82 -2.50 -7.74
N GLN A 119 -15.63 -2.80 -6.46
CA GLN A 119 -16.46 -2.27 -5.38
C GLN A 119 -15.54 -1.86 -4.22
N LEU A 120 -15.44 -0.55 -3.97
CA LEU A 120 -14.75 -0.01 -2.81
C LEU A 120 -15.73 0.06 -1.65
N TYR A 121 -15.39 -0.61 -0.55
CA TYR A 121 -16.16 -0.58 0.69
C TYR A 121 -15.35 0.05 1.82
N LYS A 122 -16.07 0.62 2.79
CA LYS A 122 -15.53 0.93 4.11
C LYS A 122 -16.33 0.25 5.20
N GLU A 123 -15.65 -0.22 6.24
CA GLU A 123 -16.29 -0.73 7.45
C GLU A 123 -16.83 0.42 8.29
N THR A 124 -18.06 0.27 8.77
CA THR A 124 -18.67 1.15 9.76
C THR A 124 -19.16 0.33 10.95
N GLY A 125 -18.82 0.82 12.15
CA GLY A 125 -19.20 0.21 13.42
C GLY A 125 -18.35 0.77 14.55
N HIS A 126 -18.97 1.05 15.70
CA HIS A 126 -18.24 1.46 16.90
C HIS A 126 -17.59 0.23 17.54
N GLN A 127 -16.34 0.37 18.01
CA GLN A 127 -15.60 -0.68 18.73
C GLN A 127 -16.36 -1.24 19.95
N ASP A 128 -17.38 -0.53 20.44
CA ASP A 128 -18.15 -0.88 21.63
C ASP A 128 -19.42 -1.72 21.37
N GLN A 129 -19.78 -1.98 20.11
CA GLN A 129 -20.95 -2.82 19.78
C GLN A 129 -20.55 -3.97 18.87
N VAL A 130 -20.35 -5.13 19.49
CA VAL A 130 -19.83 -6.38 18.89
C VAL A 130 -20.74 -6.98 17.81
N GLU A 131 -21.96 -6.48 17.63
CA GLU A 131 -22.99 -7.27 16.92
C GLU A 131 -23.14 -7.01 15.43
N PHE A 132 -22.73 -5.87 14.85
CA PHE A 132 -22.87 -5.67 13.39
C PHE A 132 -21.78 -4.80 12.78
N GLN A 133 -20.74 -5.43 12.22
CA GLN A 133 -19.85 -4.80 11.24
C GLN A 133 -20.64 -4.60 9.94
N GLN A 134 -20.89 -3.34 9.56
CA GLN A 134 -21.56 -3.01 8.30
C GLN A 134 -20.52 -2.53 7.28
N LEU A 135 -20.56 -3.08 6.08
CA LEU A 135 -19.79 -2.58 4.95
C LEU A 135 -20.64 -1.61 4.14
N ILE A 136 -20.17 -0.37 4.01
CA ILE A 136 -20.78 0.64 3.15
C ILE A 136 -20.05 0.63 1.81
N ASN A 137 -20.79 0.43 0.72
CA ASN A 137 -20.25 0.62 -0.62
C ASN A 137 -20.04 2.13 -0.85
N VAL A 138 -18.80 2.51 -1.13
CA VAL A 138 -18.38 3.90 -1.34
C VAL A 138 -18.40 4.26 -2.82
N SER A 139 -17.89 3.40 -3.68
CA SER A 139 -17.97 3.57 -5.13
C SER A 139 -17.73 2.23 -5.83
N ASN A 140 -18.28 2.14 -7.03
CA ASN A 140 -18.08 1.03 -7.97
C ASN A 140 -17.44 1.47 -9.30
N ASN A 141 -17.07 2.76 -9.40
CA ASN A 141 -16.53 3.37 -10.59
C ASN A 141 -15.00 3.54 -10.44
N PRO A 142 -14.17 2.93 -11.31
CA PRO A 142 -12.72 3.10 -11.32
C PRO A 142 -12.23 4.53 -11.20
N LYS A 143 -12.82 5.47 -11.96
CA LYS A 143 -12.42 6.89 -11.96
C LYS A 143 -12.72 7.56 -10.63
N GLU A 144 -13.86 7.27 -10.03
CA GLU A 144 -14.22 7.78 -8.71
C GLU A 144 -13.33 7.19 -7.61
N ILE A 145 -13.03 5.89 -7.67
CA ILE A 145 -12.13 5.23 -6.74
C ILE A 145 -10.73 5.85 -6.83
N GLN A 146 -10.19 6.00 -8.03
CA GLN A 146 -8.89 6.66 -8.26
C GLN A 146 -8.90 8.09 -7.73
N LYS A 147 -9.99 8.85 -7.93
CA LYS A 147 -10.13 10.21 -7.43
C LYS A 147 -10.21 10.27 -5.90
N ILE A 148 -10.91 9.33 -5.26
CA ILE A 148 -10.94 9.21 -3.79
C ILE A 148 -9.51 8.97 -3.28
N TRP A 149 -8.78 8.04 -3.91
CA TRP A 149 -7.43 7.72 -3.49
C TRP A 149 -6.44 8.87 -3.74
N SER A 150 -6.57 9.58 -4.84
CA SER A 150 -5.74 10.74 -5.18
C SER A 150 -5.95 11.94 -4.27
N ASN A 151 -7.13 12.05 -3.64
CA ASN A 151 -7.43 13.09 -2.65
C ASN A 151 -7.11 12.66 -1.20
N GLN A 152 -6.61 11.43 -1.01
CA GLN A 152 -6.23 10.95 0.31
C GLN A 152 -5.01 11.72 0.83
N ILE A 153 -4.94 11.86 2.15
CA ILE A 153 -3.78 12.39 2.86
C ILE A 153 -3.41 11.39 3.96
N GLY A 154 -2.11 11.25 4.23
CA GLY A 154 -1.61 10.45 5.35
C GLY A 154 -1.46 8.97 5.00
N SER A 155 -1.69 8.08 5.98
CA SER A 155 -1.52 6.64 5.80
C SER A 155 -2.84 5.90 5.98
N VAL A 156 -3.18 5.03 5.03
CA VAL A 156 -4.41 4.25 5.01
C VAL A 156 -4.11 2.80 4.66
N SER A 157 -4.94 1.86 5.13
CA SER A 157 -4.86 0.45 4.73
C SER A 157 -6.07 0.03 3.91
N VAL A 158 -5.84 -0.71 2.84
CA VAL A 158 -6.87 -1.26 1.96
C VAL A 158 -6.65 -2.77 1.82
N ILE A 159 -7.70 -3.55 2.06
CA ILE A 159 -7.68 -4.99 1.90
C ILE A 159 -8.19 -5.35 0.50
N ASP A 160 -7.33 -5.96 -0.29
CA ASP A 160 -7.61 -6.45 -1.64
C ASP A 160 -8.28 -7.82 -1.65
N ASP A 161 -8.93 -8.15 -2.77
CA ASP A 161 -9.79 -9.32 -2.86
C ASP A 161 -9.04 -10.64 -3.14
N PHE A 162 -8.37 -11.16 -2.11
CA PHE A 162 -7.64 -12.42 -2.23
C PHE A 162 -8.51 -13.60 -2.69
N PRO A 163 -9.73 -13.83 -2.16
CA PRO A 163 -10.58 -14.91 -2.64
C PRO A 163 -10.88 -14.81 -4.13
N TYR A 164 -11.07 -13.59 -4.65
CA TYR A 164 -11.29 -13.37 -6.08
C TYR A 164 -10.03 -13.71 -6.89
N TRP A 165 -8.86 -13.19 -6.51
CA TRP A 165 -7.59 -13.48 -7.19
C TRP A 165 -7.28 -14.99 -7.21
N GLN A 166 -7.46 -15.66 -6.08
CA GLN A 166 -7.30 -17.11 -5.95
C GLN A 166 -8.28 -17.89 -6.84
N ALA A 167 -9.57 -17.51 -6.86
CA ALA A 167 -10.58 -18.18 -7.69
C ALA A 167 -10.31 -18.05 -9.20
N HIS A 168 -9.48 -17.10 -9.61
CA HIS A 168 -9.06 -16.86 -10.99
C HIS A 168 -7.61 -17.28 -11.24
N ASN A 169 -7.15 -18.34 -10.54
CA ASN A 169 -5.83 -18.94 -10.70
C ASN A 169 -4.67 -17.95 -10.58
N TYR A 170 -4.82 -16.92 -9.74
CA TYR A 170 -3.80 -15.89 -9.53
C TYR A 170 -3.44 -15.07 -10.79
N HIS A 171 -4.32 -15.08 -11.80
CA HIS A 171 -4.10 -14.35 -13.04
C HIS A 171 -3.99 -12.84 -12.80
N TYR A 172 -3.09 -12.15 -13.49
CA TYR A 172 -2.82 -10.74 -13.26
C TYR A 172 -4.08 -9.86 -13.41
N GLN A 173 -4.97 -10.15 -14.35
CA GLN A 173 -6.24 -9.40 -14.53
C GLN A 173 -7.25 -9.55 -13.38
N SER A 174 -7.00 -10.44 -12.41
CA SER A 174 -7.82 -10.57 -11.19
C SER A 174 -7.09 -10.10 -9.93
N SER A 175 -5.87 -9.57 -10.10
CA SER A 175 -4.99 -9.12 -9.01
C SER A 175 -5.26 -7.66 -8.57
N LYS A 176 -4.31 -6.99 -7.90
CA LYS A 176 -4.47 -5.63 -7.36
C LYS A 176 -4.54 -4.63 -8.51
N PRO A 177 -5.68 -3.91 -8.71
CA PRO A 177 -5.74 -2.90 -9.74
C PRO A 177 -4.89 -1.68 -9.40
N ILE A 178 -4.15 -1.17 -10.37
CA ILE A 178 -3.51 0.15 -10.34
C ILE A 178 -4.13 0.96 -11.46
N TRP A 179 -4.91 1.98 -11.12
CA TRP A 179 -5.48 2.88 -12.12
C TRP A 179 -4.52 4.02 -12.40
N PHE A 180 -4.23 4.25 -13.68
CA PHE A 180 -3.29 5.27 -14.08
C PHE A 180 -3.75 6.03 -15.33
N ASN A 181 -3.27 7.26 -15.44
CA ASN A 181 -3.40 8.09 -16.62
C ASN A 181 -2.06 8.83 -16.83
N PRO A 182 -1.31 8.55 -17.90
CA PRO A 182 -0.05 9.24 -18.22
C PRO A 182 -0.19 10.75 -18.40
N ARG A 183 -1.39 11.25 -18.70
CA ARG A 183 -1.66 12.68 -18.87
C ARG A 183 -1.96 13.41 -17.56
N ASP A 184 -2.15 12.69 -16.45
CA ASP A 184 -2.35 13.32 -15.14
C ASP A 184 -1.04 13.97 -14.66
N GLN A 185 -0.97 15.30 -14.75
CA GLN A 185 0.18 16.09 -14.32
C GLN A 185 0.19 16.42 -12.82
N HIS A 186 -0.83 15.98 -12.06
CA HIS A 186 -1.00 16.36 -10.66
C HIS A 186 -0.69 15.20 -9.72
N VAL A 187 -1.09 13.97 -10.09
CA VAL A 187 -0.99 12.82 -9.20
C VAL A 187 -0.42 11.60 -9.91
N GLN A 188 0.61 11.00 -9.31
CA GLN A 188 1.20 9.73 -9.73
C GLN A 188 1.02 8.68 -8.63
N HIS A 189 0.42 7.54 -8.97
CA HIS A 189 0.34 6.38 -8.07
C HIS A 189 1.54 5.47 -8.34
N ILE A 190 2.30 5.11 -7.30
CA ILE A 190 3.47 4.23 -7.43
C ILE A 190 3.29 3.04 -6.49
N LEU A 191 3.16 1.83 -7.04
CA LEU A 191 3.08 0.61 -6.25
C LEU A 191 4.45 -0.07 -6.11
N PHE A 192 4.79 -0.44 -4.88
CA PHE A 192 5.95 -1.29 -4.59
C PHE A 192 5.47 -2.65 -4.11
N ASP A 193 5.90 -3.72 -4.77
CA ASP A 193 5.64 -5.10 -4.31
C ASP A 193 6.76 -6.02 -4.81
N ASP A 194 7.25 -6.88 -3.91
CA ASP A 194 8.34 -7.80 -4.20
C ASP A 194 7.86 -9.01 -5.00
N ASN A 195 6.55 -9.22 -5.16
CA ASN A 195 5.94 -10.32 -5.92
C ASN A 195 5.43 -9.89 -7.30
N ILE A 196 5.80 -8.71 -7.80
CA ILE A 196 5.57 -8.35 -9.20
C ILE A 196 6.47 -9.25 -10.05
N ARG A 197 5.84 -10.02 -10.94
CA ARG A 197 6.51 -11.03 -11.78
C ARG A 197 5.87 -11.03 -13.17
N PHE A 198 6.69 -11.14 -14.21
CA PHE A 198 6.25 -11.18 -15.60
C PHE A 198 6.51 -12.57 -16.19
N GLU A 199 5.98 -13.59 -15.52
CA GLU A 199 6.12 -14.98 -15.96
C GLU A 199 5.11 -15.30 -17.08
N GLU A 200 5.43 -16.31 -17.91
CA GLU A 200 4.58 -16.73 -19.02
C GLU A 200 3.22 -17.30 -18.58
N ASP A 201 3.09 -17.73 -17.33
CA ASP A 201 1.85 -18.31 -16.78
C ASP A 201 0.77 -17.26 -16.44
N GLY A 202 1.09 -15.98 -16.61
CA GLY A 202 0.18 -14.86 -16.34
C GLY A 202 -0.07 -14.61 -14.86
N SER A 203 0.66 -15.26 -13.95
CA SER A 203 0.60 -14.99 -12.52
C SER A 203 1.38 -13.71 -12.21
N ASN A 204 0.67 -12.71 -11.70
CA ASN A 204 1.25 -11.43 -11.27
C ASN A 204 0.35 -10.80 -10.21
N VAL A 205 0.92 -9.93 -9.39
CA VAL A 205 0.24 -9.28 -8.27
C VAL A 205 -0.45 -7.96 -8.68
N ILE A 206 -0.20 -7.47 -9.90
CA ILE A 206 -0.76 -6.20 -10.42
C ILE A 206 -1.64 -6.36 -11.67
N ASP A 207 -2.71 -5.59 -11.68
CA ASP A 207 -3.62 -5.38 -12.82
C ASP A 207 -3.53 -3.90 -13.20
N LEU A 208 -2.67 -3.54 -14.15
CA LEU A 208 -2.50 -2.15 -14.54
C LEU A 208 -3.65 -1.73 -15.47
N GLN A 209 -4.44 -0.76 -15.02
CA GLN A 209 -5.69 -0.33 -15.61
C GLN A 209 -5.55 1.09 -16.15
N TYR A 210 -5.57 1.24 -17.48
CA TYR A 210 -5.55 2.56 -18.09
C TYR A 210 -6.92 3.23 -17.91
N LEU A 211 -6.94 4.47 -17.43
CA LEU A 211 -8.14 5.29 -17.31
C LEU A 211 -8.28 6.18 -18.55
N ASP A 212 -9.32 5.92 -19.35
CA ASP A 212 -9.60 6.73 -20.52
C ASP A 212 -10.08 8.14 -20.10
N GLU A 213 -9.49 9.19 -20.65
CA GLU A 213 -10.06 10.53 -20.58
C GLU A 213 -11.25 10.57 -21.54
N ASN A 214 -12.47 10.67 -21.01
CA ASN A 214 -13.55 11.17 -21.85
C ASN A 214 -13.34 12.67 -21.92
N ASP A 215 -13.30 13.18 -23.14
CA ASP A 215 -13.54 14.59 -23.41
C ASP A 215 -14.81 15.02 -22.64
N ASP A 216 -14.69 16.06 -21.81
CA ASP A 216 -15.83 16.68 -21.12
C ASP A 216 -16.87 17.22 -22.12
N SER A 217 -16.56 17.17 -23.43
CA SER A 217 -17.50 17.40 -24.51
C SER A 217 -18.42 16.18 -24.76
N ILE A 218 -19.65 16.31 -24.25
CA ILE A 218 -20.87 15.62 -24.71
C ILE A 218 -21.12 14.20 -24.14
N ALA A 219 -21.81 14.18 -23.00
CA ALA A 219 -22.99 13.33 -22.75
C ALA A 219 -22.92 11.80 -23.01
N SER A 220 -21.80 11.13 -22.73
CA SER A 220 -21.82 9.70 -22.43
C SER A 220 -21.47 9.46 -20.95
N VAL A 221 -22.50 9.51 -20.09
CA VAL A 221 -22.43 9.13 -18.67
C VAL A 221 -22.00 7.65 -18.49
N GLU A 222 -21.87 6.90 -19.58
CA GLU A 222 -21.58 5.46 -19.61
C GLU A 222 -20.13 5.08 -19.95
N ASN A 223 -19.29 5.98 -20.47
CA ASN A 223 -17.90 5.65 -20.83
C ASN A 223 -16.92 5.81 -19.64
N ASN A 224 -17.29 5.31 -18.47
CA ASN A 224 -16.43 5.24 -17.28
C ASN A 224 -15.51 4.03 -17.34
N GLU A 225 -14.93 3.76 -18.52
CA GLU A 225 -14.19 2.55 -18.78
C GLU A 225 -12.74 2.71 -18.29
N SER A 226 -12.28 1.71 -17.55
CA SER A 226 -10.88 1.39 -17.39
C SER A 226 -10.64 0.08 -18.10
N HIS A 227 -9.46 -0.10 -18.69
CA HIS A 227 -9.12 -1.35 -19.35
C HIS A 227 -7.78 -1.88 -18.83
N SER A 228 -7.75 -3.20 -18.54
CA SER A 228 -6.52 -3.91 -18.20
C SER A 228 -5.59 -3.91 -19.41
N LEU A 229 -4.33 -3.57 -19.20
CA LEU A 229 -3.30 -3.74 -20.21
C LEU A 229 -2.88 -5.21 -20.35
N ASP A 230 -2.38 -5.60 -21.52
CA ASP A 230 -1.69 -6.88 -21.66
C ASP A 230 -0.30 -6.83 -21.01
N ILE A 231 0.25 -8.00 -20.68
CA ILE A 231 1.50 -8.10 -19.93
C ILE A 231 2.69 -7.40 -20.61
N ASN A 232 2.77 -7.41 -21.94
CA ASN A 232 3.86 -6.76 -22.67
C ASN A 232 3.75 -5.24 -22.58
N ASP A 233 2.52 -4.72 -22.57
CA ASP A 233 2.26 -3.31 -22.35
C ASP A 233 2.51 -2.91 -20.88
N VAL A 234 2.13 -3.75 -19.91
CA VAL A 234 2.41 -3.50 -18.48
C VAL A 234 3.90 -3.31 -18.23
N MET A 235 4.77 -4.15 -18.82
CA MET A 235 6.22 -4.07 -18.63
C MET A 235 6.82 -2.72 -19.02
N LYS A 236 6.19 -1.98 -19.96
CA LYS A 236 6.65 -0.65 -20.36
C LYS A 236 6.45 0.42 -19.28
N TRP A 237 5.62 0.13 -18.28
CA TRP A 237 5.26 1.02 -17.19
C TRP A 237 6.00 0.72 -15.87
N GLU A 238 6.95 -0.23 -15.90
CA GLU A 238 7.84 -0.49 -14.78
C GLU A 238 8.77 0.71 -14.52
N ASN A 239 9.03 0.99 -13.24
CA ASN A 239 9.72 2.20 -12.77
C ASN A 239 9.04 3.48 -13.26
N ILE A 240 7.71 3.44 -13.45
CA ILE A 240 6.82 4.59 -13.64
C ILE A 240 5.64 4.48 -12.68
N TYR A 241 4.79 3.46 -12.83
CA TYR A 241 3.60 3.27 -11.96
C TYR A 241 3.74 2.14 -10.95
N PHE A 242 4.74 1.29 -11.14
CA PHE A 242 5.07 0.24 -10.19
C PHE A 242 6.57 -0.07 -10.22
N VAL A 243 7.05 -0.67 -9.15
CA VAL A 243 8.43 -1.10 -8.97
C VAL A 243 8.43 -2.52 -8.43
N GLN A 244 9.06 -3.44 -9.16
CA GLN A 244 9.39 -4.76 -8.62
C GLN A 244 10.44 -4.58 -7.51
N ALA A 245 10.01 -4.72 -6.27
CA ALA A 245 10.87 -4.40 -5.12
C ALA A 245 11.98 -5.45 -4.93
N ASP A 246 13.25 -5.04 -4.99
CA ASP A 246 14.38 -5.90 -4.66
C ASP A 246 14.60 -5.92 -3.14
N LEU A 247 14.20 -7.02 -2.50
CA LEU A 247 14.34 -7.21 -1.06
C LEU A 247 15.79 -7.12 -0.58
N LEU A 248 16.76 -7.63 -1.35
CA LEU A 248 18.16 -7.61 -0.96
C LEU A 248 18.73 -6.19 -1.07
N GLU A 249 18.31 -5.44 -2.09
CA GLU A 249 18.69 -4.06 -2.24
C GLU A 249 18.06 -3.18 -1.17
N ILE A 250 16.78 -3.35 -0.84
CA ILE A 250 16.09 -2.64 0.25
C ILE A 250 16.84 -2.79 1.58
N ILE A 251 17.37 -3.98 1.86
CA ILE A 251 18.15 -4.25 3.08
C ILE A 251 19.49 -3.50 3.07
N ARG A 252 20.14 -3.40 1.91
CA ARG A 252 21.49 -2.81 1.75
C ARG A 252 21.46 -1.30 1.59
N ASN A 253 20.43 -0.77 0.93
CA ASN A 253 20.28 0.60 0.53
C ASN A 253 19.14 1.26 1.31
N ARG A 254 19.50 2.05 2.33
CA ARG A 254 18.52 2.78 3.16
C ARG A 254 17.74 3.86 2.39
N LYS A 255 18.17 4.21 1.17
CA LYS A 255 17.53 5.19 0.30
C LYS A 255 16.75 4.55 -0.85
N TYR A 256 16.69 3.21 -0.93
CA TYR A 256 16.08 2.46 -2.03
C TYR A 256 14.74 3.04 -2.49
N PHE A 257 13.77 3.19 -1.57
CA PHE A 257 12.44 3.68 -1.94
C PHE A 257 12.45 5.15 -2.39
N ILE A 258 13.33 5.99 -1.81
CA ILE A 258 13.46 7.40 -2.22
C ILE A 258 13.98 7.46 -3.66
N GLU A 259 15.04 6.71 -3.94
CA GLU A 259 15.66 6.65 -5.27
C GLU A 259 14.66 6.13 -6.32
N LYS A 260 13.87 5.11 -5.95
CA LYS A 260 12.82 4.57 -6.83
C LYS A 260 11.64 5.51 -7.05
N VAL A 261 11.20 6.27 -6.04
CA VAL A 261 10.19 7.32 -6.24
C VAL A 261 10.70 8.38 -7.20
N ILE A 262 11.93 8.87 -7.02
CA ILE A 262 12.54 9.86 -7.91
C ILE A 262 12.67 9.32 -9.34
N GLU A 263 13.06 8.05 -9.50
CA GLU A 263 13.12 7.38 -10.81
C GLU A 263 11.75 7.34 -11.48
N CYS A 264 10.71 6.90 -10.78
CA CYS A 264 9.34 6.86 -11.28
C CYS A 264 8.82 8.22 -11.74
N GLU A 265 9.07 9.26 -10.95
CA GLU A 265 8.66 10.63 -11.26
C GLU A 265 9.41 11.17 -12.49
N THR A 266 10.73 10.97 -12.52
CA THR A 266 11.56 11.40 -13.66
C THR A 266 11.14 10.71 -14.96
N ASN A 267 10.78 9.43 -14.90
CA ASN A 267 10.34 8.68 -16.06
C ASN A 267 8.94 9.12 -16.54
N LEU A 268 8.01 9.40 -15.60
CA LEU A 268 6.70 9.95 -15.95
C LEU A 268 6.84 11.34 -16.59
N ASP A 269 7.66 12.22 -16.01
CA ASP A 269 7.95 13.55 -16.55
C ASP A 269 8.45 13.48 -18.00
N ARG A 270 9.30 12.50 -18.33
CA ARG A 270 9.79 12.30 -19.70
C ARG A 270 8.66 11.92 -20.65
N ILE A 271 7.82 10.95 -20.25
CA ILE A 271 6.66 10.52 -21.04
C ILE A 271 5.70 11.69 -21.25
N GLN A 272 5.41 12.46 -20.21
CA GLN A 272 4.50 13.60 -20.28
C GLN A 272 5.01 14.69 -21.22
N LYS A 273 6.32 14.93 -21.28
CA LYS A 273 6.93 15.87 -22.25
C LYS A 273 6.82 15.38 -23.69
N ASP A 274 6.87 14.07 -23.92
CA ASP A 274 6.71 13.49 -25.25
C ASP A 274 5.24 13.45 -25.71
N LEU A 275 4.28 13.60 -24.79
CA LEU A 275 2.84 13.64 -25.05
C LEU A 275 2.29 15.05 -25.35
N VAL A 276 3.09 16.10 -25.13
CA VAL A 276 2.76 17.53 -25.40
C VAL A 276 3.28 17.94 -26.76
#